data_AF-A0A1V2AXU1-F1
#
_entry.id   AF-A0A1V2AXU1-F1
#
_cell.length_a   1.000
_cell.length_b   1.000
_cell.length_c   1.000
_cell.angle_alpha   90.00
_cell.angle_beta   90.00
_cell.angle_gamma   90.00
#
_symmetry.space_group_name_H-M   'P 1'
#
loop_
_entity.id
_entity.type
_entity.pdbx_description
1 polymer ?
#
loop_
_entity_poly.entity_id
_entity_poly.type
_entity_poly.pdbx_seq_one_letter_code
_entity_poly.pdbx_strand_id
1 'polypeptide(L)'
;MLIGPPASGKSSIANAISEDEGAIILDSDFAKRKLPEFEYDCGATLVQEESNKIVFGFGENNPQKIQSLYNRAIENGNNLVIPKVGPDPKSIIKLAETLTKIDYQVNLTLVSLKRREATIRALHRFNTTKRYVPLGYIFDQVGNDPLLTYYLVKEKGQEFFSSFGAISTDVNLNEAPECIDLKGDNPAKKYKLNQDRFF
;
A
#
# COMPACT_ATOMS: atom_id res chain seq x y z
N MET A 1 -0.28 -6.79 -3.87
CA MET A 1 -0.64 -5.35 -3.78
C MET A 1 -1.30 -5.07 -2.45
N LEU A 2 -0.99 -3.93 -1.82
CA LEU A 2 -1.53 -3.55 -0.51
C LEU A 2 -2.19 -2.16 -0.59
N ILE A 3 -3.48 -2.05 -0.28
CA ILE A 3 -4.23 -0.77 -0.30
C ILE A 3 -4.78 -0.40 1.08
N GLY A 4 -5.15 0.87 1.29
CA GLY A 4 -5.68 1.35 2.58
C GLY A 4 -5.39 2.82 2.85
N PRO A 5 -6.12 3.47 3.77
CA PRO A 5 -5.95 4.90 4.02
C PRO A 5 -4.57 5.23 4.65
N PRO A 6 -4.07 6.47 4.53
CA PRO A 6 -2.90 6.90 5.27
C PRO A 6 -3.04 6.58 6.77
N ALA A 7 -1.94 6.25 7.44
CA ALA A 7 -1.90 5.86 8.85
C ALA A 7 -2.70 4.59 9.24
N SER A 8 -3.19 3.79 8.28
CA SER A 8 -3.82 2.49 8.56
C SER A 8 -2.86 1.37 8.97
N GLY A 9 -1.57 1.64 9.16
CA GLY A 9 -0.59 0.60 9.48
C GLY A 9 -0.09 -0.21 8.28
N LYS A 10 -0.38 0.21 7.04
CA LYS A 10 0.12 -0.45 5.81
C LYS A 10 1.60 -0.78 5.83
N SER A 11 2.46 0.12 6.31
CA SER A 11 3.91 -0.12 6.32
C SER A 11 4.29 -1.31 7.20
N SER A 12 3.63 -1.48 8.36
CA SER A 12 3.86 -2.63 9.24
C SER A 12 3.40 -3.94 8.58
N ILE A 13 2.22 -3.93 7.95
CA ILE A 13 1.71 -5.09 7.21
C ILE A 13 2.59 -5.41 5.99
N ALA A 14 3.06 -4.39 5.27
CA ALA A 14 3.92 -4.55 4.11
C ALA A 14 5.26 -5.21 4.49
N ASN A 15 5.87 -4.78 5.59
CA ASN A 15 7.07 -5.41 6.13
C ASN A 15 6.81 -6.87 6.50
N ALA A 16 5.73 -7.14 7.24
CA ALA A 16 5.39 -8.50 7.65
C ALA A 16 5.13 -9.45 6.47
N ILE A 17 4.55 -8.96 5.37
CA ILE A 17 4.36 -9.75 4.14
C ILE A 17 5.68 -9.90 3.38
N SER A 18 6.50 -8.84 3.34
CA SER A 18 7.80 -8.84 2.68
C SER A 18 8.76 -9.86 3.29
N GLU A 19 8.80 -9.95 4.62
CA GLU A 19 9.62 -10.92 5.36
C GLU A 19 9.18 -12.37 5.10
N ASP A 20 7.88 -12.65 5.10
CA ASP A 20 7.35 -14.00 4.88
C ASP A 20 7.53 -14.48 3.44
N GLU A 21 7.29 -13.59 2.47
CA GLU A 21 7.25 -13.93 1.05
C GLU A 21 8.59 -13.67 0.34
N GLY A 22 9.62 -13.21 1.07
CA GLY A 22 10.90 -12.78 0.49
C GLY A 22 10.74 -11.67 -0.55
N ALA A 23 9.78 -10.77 -0.36
CA ALA A 23 9.37 -9.80 -1.36
C ALA A 23 10.04 -8.43 -1.20
N ILE A 24 10.26 -7.73 -2.31
CA ILE A 24 10.75 -6.35 -2.33
C ILE A 24 9.58 -5.39 -2.12
N ILE A 25 9.72 -4.47 -1.17
CA ILE A 25 8.75 -3.40 -0.95
C ILE A 25 9.01 -2.25 -1.89
N LEU A 26 8.07 -1.97 -2.79
CA LEU A 26 8.09 -0.84 -3.70
C LEU A 26 7.28 0.32 -3.10
N ASP A 27 7.93 1.08 -2.21
CA ASP A 27 7.33 2.23 -1.53
C ASP A 27 8.29 3.44 -1.58
N SER A 28 7.80 4.55 -2.14
CA SER A 28 8.60 5.76 -2.29
C SER A 28 8.97 6.40 -0.95
N ASP A 29 8.24 6.12 0.13
CA ASP A 29 8.61 6.59 1.47
C ASP A 29 9.93 6.02 1.99
N PHE A 30 10.34 4.82 1.53
CA PHE A 30 11.67 4.30 1.86
C PHE A 30 12.75 4.99 1.04
N ALA A 31 12.47 5.26 -0.24
CA ALA A 31 13.41 5.97 -1.12
C ALA A 31 13.67 7.40 -0.64
N LYS A 32 12.64 8.10 -0.16
CA LYS A 32 12.77 9.47 0.40
C LYS A 32 13.87 9.56 1.46
N ARG A 33 13.93 8.58 2.37
CA ARG A 33 14.90 8.56 3.48
C ARG A 33 16.35 8.38 3.04
N LYS A 34 16.58 8.10 1.76
CA LYS A 34 17.92 7.97 1.18
C LYS A 34 18.39 9.25 0.49
N LEU A 35 17.51 10.23 0.33
CA LEU A 35 17.81 11.50 -0.31
C LEU A 35 18.23 12.54 0.74
N PRO A 36 19.31 13.29 0.51
CA PRO A 36 19.87 14.21 1.51
C PRO A 36 18.89 15.34 1.87
N GLU A 37 18.05 15.79 0.94
CA GLU A 37 17.07 16.85 1.14
C GLU A 37 15.89 16.42 2.03
N PHE A 38 15.77 15.13 2.35
CA PHE A 38 14.71 14.63 3.24
C PHE A 38 14.80 15.21 4.65
N GLU A 39 16.01 15.50 5.13
CA GLU A 39 16.27 16.05 6.46
C GLU A 39 15.95 17.55 6.58
N TYR A 40 15.65 18.23 5.46
CA TYR A 40 15.26 19.64 5.49
C TYR A 40 13.83 19.84 5.97
N ASP A 41 13.50 21.06 6.38
CA ASP A 41 12.12 21.45 6.65
C ASP A 41 11.26 21.20 5.42
N CYS A 42 10.16 20.47 5.59
CA CYS A 42 9.30 20.00 4.49
C CYS A 42 9.99 19.08 3.45
N GLY A 43 11.16 18.51 3.78
CA GLY A 43 11.97 17.66 2.90
C GLY A 43 11.20 16.49 2.28
N ALA A 44 10.31 15.85 3.06
CA ALA A 44 9.45 14.77 2.58
C ALA A 44 8.56 15.15 1.36
N THR A 45 8.18 16.42 1.24
CA THR A 45 7.42 16.95 0.09
C THR A 45 8.36 17.25 -1.08
N LEU A 46 9.54 17.83 -0.81
CA LEU A 46 10.54 18.17 -1.82
C LEU A 46 11.00 16.94 -2.62
N VAL A 47 11.28 15.84 -1.92
CA VAL A 47 11.82 14.62 -2.55
C VAL A 47 10.75 13.67 -3.10
N GLN A 48 9.48 14.06 -3.09
CA GLN A 48 8.35 13.19 -3.44
C GLN A 48 8.42 12.68 -4.88
N GLU A 49 8.69 13.55 -5.85
CA GLU A 49 8.75 13.17 -7.26
C GLU A 49 9.95 12.28 -7.56
N GLU A 50 11.13 12.67 -7.07
CA GLU A 50 12.37 11.93 -7.28
C GLU A 50 12.29 10.52 -6.68
N SER A 51 11.75 10.41 -5.46
CA SER A 51 11.55 9.11 -4.80
C SER A 51 10.59 8.22 -5.58
N ASN A 52 9.53 8.78 -6.17
CA ASN A 52 8.63 8.03 -7.05
C ASN A 52 9.36 7.55 -8.32
N LYS A 53 10.21 8.39 -8.91
CA LYS A 53 11.01 8.05 -10.11
C LYS A 53 12.05 6.96 -9.81
N ILE A 54 12.68 6.98 -8.65
CA ILE A 54 13.61 5.91 -8.22
C ILE A 54 12.88 4.57 -8.12
N VAL A 55 11.68 4.54 -7.51
CA VAL A 55 10.94 3.29 -7.28
C VAL A 55 10.24 2.79 -8.54
N PHE A 56 9.48 3.64 -9.23
CA PHE A 56 8.60 3.23 -10.33
C PHE A 56 9.09 3.65 -11.72
N GLY A 57 10.14 4.48 -11.80
CA GLY A 57 10.74 4.92 -13.04
C GLY A 57 10.17 6.23 -13.57
N PHE A 58 10.70 6.61 -14.73
CA PHE A 58 10.44 7.90 -15.37
C PHE A 58 9.34 7.84 -16.45
N GLY A 59 8.68 6.69 -16.62
CA GLY A 59 7.75 6.46 -17.72
C GLY A 59 8.41 6.64 -19.08
N GLU A 60 7.70 7.25 -20.03
CA GLU A 60 8.19 7.55 -21.38
C GLU A 60 9.33 8.58 -21.39
N ASN A 61 9.36 9.47 -20.39
CA ASN A 61 10.36 10.53 -20.27
C ASN A 61 11.54 10.07 -19.40
N ASN A 62 12.24 9.00 -19.81
CA ASN A 62 13.43 8.51 -19.11
C ASN A 62 14.71 9.16 -19.68
N PRO A 63 15.21 10.27 -19.10
CA PRO A 63 16.25 11.09 -19.72
C PRO A 63 17.60 10.38 -19.86
N GLN A 64 17.83 9.30 -19.10
CA GLN A 64 19.14 8.64 -19.00
C GLN A 64 19.05 7.11 -19.03
N LYS A 65 17.90 6.55 -19.44
CA LYS A 65 17.61 5.10 -19.33
C LYS A 65 17.88 4.56 -17.92
N ILE A 66 17.60 5.37 -16.89
CA ILE A 66 17.78 4.96 -15.51
C ILE A 66 16.77 3.86 -15.21
N GLN A 67 17.29 2.72 -14.77
CA GLN A 67 16.47 1.59 -14.37
C GLN A 67 15.89 1.86 -12.98
N SER A 68 14.57 1.72 -12.86
CA SER A 68 13.88 1.85 -11.58
C SER A 68 13.99 0.57 -10.75
N LEU A 69 13.72 0.68 -9.44
CA LEU A 69 13.62 -0.49 -8.57
C LEU A 69 12.54 -1.47 -9.07
N TYR A 70 11.42 -0.96 -9.56
CA TYR A 70 10.35 -1.76 -10.16
C TYR A 70 10.84 -2.58 -11.35
N ASN A 71 11.52 -1.94 -12.31
CA ASN A 71 12.04 -2.64 -13.50
C ASN A 71 13.07 -3.70 -13.10
N ARG A 72 14.00 -3.35 -12.20
CA ARG A 72 15.04 -4.27 -11.73
C ARG A 72 14.48 -5.47 -10.97
N ALA A 73 13.47 -5.25 -10.13
CA ALA A 73 12.82 -6.31 -9.38
C ALA A 73 12.04 -7.25 -10.31
N ILE A 74 11.39 -6.72 -11.35
CA ILE A 74 10.72 -7.52 -12.38
C ILE A 74 11.70 -8.35 -13.19
N GLU A 75 12.79 -7.76 -13.68
CA GLU A 75 13.83 -8.47 -14.45
C GLU A 75 14.45 -9.63 -13.66
N ASN A 76 14.57 -9.46 -12.34
CA ASN A 76 15.07 -10.50 -11.44
C ASN A 76 14.01 -11.52 -11.00
N GLY A 77 12.75 -11.38 -11.42
CA GLY A 77 11.65 -12.25 -11.01
C GLY A 77 11.35 -12.21 -9.51
N ASN A 78 11.56 -11.08 -8.85
CA ASN A 78 11.37 -10.96 -7.41
C ASN A 78 9.89 -10.78 -7.03
N ASN A 79 9.47 -11.38 -5.91
CA ASN A 79 8.17 -11.08 -5.33
C ASN A 79 8.05 -9.60 -4.96
N LEU A 80 6.88 -8.99 -5.17
CA LEU A 80 6.67 -7.55 -4.98
C LEU A 80 5.56 -7.27 -3.97
N VAL A 81 5.85 -6.39 -3.01
CA VAL A 81 4.85 -5.72 -2.18
C VAL A 81 4.74 -4.27 -2.64
N ILE A 82 3.57 -3.88 -3.13
CA ILE A 82 3.31 -2.53 -3.66
C ILE A 82 2.25 -1.86 -2.77
N PRO A 83 2.64 -1.05 -1.77
CA PRO A 83 1.72 -0.26 -0.96
C PRO A 83 1.19 0.95 -1.74
N LYS A 84 -0.13 1.11 -1.78
CA LYS A 84 -0.82 2.28 -2.35
C LYS A 84 -1.96 2.72 -1.43
N VAL A 85 -2.47 3.95 -1.61
CA VAL A 85 -3.71 4.35 -0.94
C VAL A 85 -4.89 3.60 -1.55
N GLY A 86 -4.94 3.57 -2.89
CA GLY A 86 -5.99 2.90 -3.66
C GLY A 86 -7.33 3.64 -3.70
N PRO A 87 -7.38 4.94 -4.10
CA PRO A 87 -8.64 5.67 -4.18
C PRO A 87 -9.46 5.34 -5.45
N ASP A 88 -8.83 4.81 -6.50
CA ASP A 88 -9.48 4.55 -7.79
C ASP A 88 -9.37 3.07 -8.20
N PRO A 89 -10.51 2.35 -8.34
CA PRO A 89 -10.54 0.97 -8.84
C PRO A 89 -9.86 0.79 -10.20
N LYS A 90 -10.02 1.74 -11.12
CA LYS A 90 -9.44 1.61 -12.48
C LYS A 90 -7.92 1.58 -12.42
N SER A 91 -7.31 2.44 -11.61
CA SER A 91 -5.85 2.44 -11.38
C SER A 91 -5.32 1.13 -10.81
N ILE A 92 -6.09 0.48 -9.92
CA ILE A 92 -5.72 -0.78 -9.28
C ILE A 92 -5.84 -1.95 -10.29
N ILE A 93 -6.94 -2.01 -11.03
CA ILE A 93 -7.15 -3.02 -12.09
C ILE A 93 -6.09 -2.89 -13.18
N LYS A 94 -5.81 -1.67 -13.67
CA LYS A 94 -4.80 -1.44 -14.71
C LYS A 94 -3.40 -1.90 -14.25
N LEU A 95 -3.05 -1.68 -12.99
CA LEU A 95 -1.78 -2.16 -12.45
C LEU A 95 -1.75 -3.69 -12.38
N ALA A 96 -2.83 -4.32 -11.90
CA ALA A 96 -2.94 -5.77 -11.85
C ALA A 96 -2.84 -6.39 -13.24
N GLU A 97 -3.59 -5.88 -14.21
CA GLU A 97 -3.50 -6.30 -15.61
C GLU A 97 -2.08 -6.20 -16.16
N THR A 98 -1.36 -5.11 -15.86
CA THR A 98 0.03 -4.94 -16.30
C THR A 98 0.94 -6.01 -15.71
N LEU A 99 0.77 -6.35 -14.42
CA LEU A 99 1.54 -7.38 -13.72
C LEU A 99 1.17 -8.80 -14.21
N THR A 100 -0.11 -9.08 -14.44
CA THR A 100 -0.56 -10.37 -14.99
C THR A 100 0.01 -10.61 -16.39
N LYS A 101 0.12 -9.57 -17.23
CA LYS A 101 0.72 -9.65 -18.58
C LYS A 101 2.21 -10.01 -18.57
N ILE A 102 2.89 -9.84 -17.44
CA ILE A 102 4.29 -10.24 -17.23
C ILE A 102 4.38 -11.44 -16.26
N ASP A 103 3.35 -12.29 -16.25
CA ASP A 103 3.26 -13.57 -15.53
C ASP A 103 3.31 -13.50 -14.00
N TYR A 104 3.02 -12.34 -13.40
CA TYR A 104 2.85 -12.26 -11.95
C TYR A 104 1.47 -12.75 -11.51
N GLN A 105 1.45 -13.51 -10.42
CA GLN A 105 0.23 -13.75 -9.65
C GLN A 105 -0.03 -12.54 -8.74
N VAL A 106 -1.17 -11.88 -8.97
CA VAL A 106 -1.49 -10.63 -8.27
C VAL A 106 -2.47 -10.88 -7.14
N ASN A 107 -2.04 -10.65 -5.91
CA ASN A 107 -2.88 -10.71 -4.71
C ASN A 107 -3.28 -9.29 -4.29
N LEU A 108 -4.56 -9.02 -4.04
CA LEU A 108 -5.03 -7.74 -3.50
C LEU A 108 -5.32 -7.85 -2.01
N THR A 109 -4.64 -7.04 -1.19
CA THR A 109 -4.86 -7.01 0.25
C THR A 109 -5.24 -5.60 0.69
N LEU A 110 -6.38 -5.46 1.39
CA LEU A 110 -6.81 -4.22 2.03
C LEU A 110 -6.32 -4.17 3.48
N VAL A 111 -5.72 -3.06 3.88
CA VAL A 111 -5.49 -2.71 5.29
C VAL A 111 -6.57 -1.73 5.72
N SER A 112 -7.61 -2.28 6.35
CA SER A 112 -8.81 -1.58 6.77
C SER A 112 -8.58 -0.84 8.09
N LEU A 113 -8.93 0.44 8.08
CA LEU A 113 -9.07 1.28 9.26
C LEU A 113 -10.10 2.36 8.95
N LYS A 114 -11.00 2.64 9.90
CA LYS A 114 -12.02 3.69 9.74
C LYS A 114 -11.35 5.05 9.59
N ARG A 115 -11.91 5.93 8.74
CA ARG A 115 -11.35 7.26 8.45
C ARG A 115 -11.06 8.09 9.72
N ARG A 116 -11.94 8.04 10.73
CA ARG A 116 -11.77 8.75 12.01
C ARG A 116 -10.50 8.29 12.73
N GLU A 117 -10.35 6.98 12.89
CA GLU A 117 -9.19 6.40 13.57
C GLU A 117 -7.90 6.62 12.77
N ALA A 118 -7.97 6.56 11.43
CA ALA A 118 -6.85 6.91 10.56
C ALA A 118 -6.39 8.36 10.75
N THR A 119 -7.34 9.31 10.84
CA THR A 119 -7.05 10.72 11.10
C THR A 119 -6.43 10.93 12.48
N ILE A 120 -6.97 10.30 13.52
CA ILE A 120 -6.42 10.36 14.89
C ILE A 120 -4.99 9.80 14.91
N ARG A 121 -4.75 8.63 14.30
CA ARG A 121 -3.41 8.04 14.20
C ARG A 121 -2.43 8.95 13.44
N ALA A 122 -2.88 9.61 12.37
CA ALA A 122 -2.04 10.55 11.63
C ALA A 122 -1.62 11.76 12.48
N LEU A 123 -2.54 12.29 13.29
CA LEU A 123 -2.25 13.38 14.23
C LEU A 123 -1.22 12.94 15.30
N HIS A 124 -1.43 11.78 15.93
CA HIS A 124 -0.46 11.25 16.90
C HIS A 124 0.91 11.00 16.27
N ARG A 125 0.94 10.47 15.04
CA ARG A 125 2.18 10.26 14.29
C ARG A 125 2.89 11.58 14.01
N PHE A 126 2.18 12.63 13.63
CA PHE A 126 2.77 13.96 13.44
C PHE A 126 3.42 14.47 14.73
N ASN A 127 2.74 14.34 15.87
CA ASN A 127 3.30 14.76 17.16
C ASN A 127 4.60 14.02 17.52
N THR A 128 4.70 12.75 17.13
CA THR A 128 5.84 11.87 17.46
C THR A 128 6.99 11.99 16.47
N THR A 129 6.70 11.93 15.16
CA THR A 129 7.73 11.80 14.11
C THR A 129 7.88 13.06 13.25
N LYS A 130 7.08 14.11 13.52
CA LYS A 130 6.97 15.34 12.70
C LYS A 130 6.54 15.10 11.24
N ARG A 131 6.10 13.89 10.91
CA ARG A 131 5.63 13.53 9.58
C ARG A 131 4.18 13.96 9.35
N TYR A 132 4.01 15.14 8.78
CA TYR A 132 2.69 15.70 8.50
C TYR A 132 2.02 15.00 7.31
N VAL A 133 0.74 14.68 7.48
CA VAL A 133 -0.19 14.37 6.39
C VAL A 133 -1.43 15.23 6.64
N PRO A 134 -1.90 16.00 5.64
CA PRO A 134 -3.08 16.85 5.83
C PRO A 134 -4.28 16.04 6.33
N LEU A 135 -4.86 16.44 7.46
CA LEU A 135 -5.96 15.69 8.08
C LEU A 135 -7.21 15.68 7.20
N GLY A 136 -7.51 16.78 6.52
CA GLY A 136 -8.60 16.86 5.54
C GLY A 136 -8.38 15.96 4.32
N TYR A 137 -7.12 15.69 3.94
CA TYR A 137 -6.84 14.68 2.90
C TYR A 137 -7.26 13.28 3.35
N ILE A 138 -6.97 12.92 4.61
CA ILE A 138 -7.34 11.59 5.13
C ILE A 138 -8.86 11.49 5.33
N PHE A 139 -9.46 12.51 5.95
CA PHE A 139 -10.84 12.45 6.40
C PHE A 139 -11.85 12.70 5.27
N ASP A 140 -11.60 13.72 4.44
CA ASP A 140 -12.56 14.19 3.42
C ASP A 140 -12.24 13.65 2.02
N GLN A 141 -10.96 13.61 1.63
CA GLN A 141 -10.58 13.22 0.26
C GLN A 141 -10.41 11.71 0.10
N VAL A 142 -9.69 11.04 1.00
CA VAL A 142 -9.52 9.57 0.96
C VAL A 142 -10.69 8.88 1.61
N GLY A 143 -11.15 9.37 2.77
CA GLY A 143 -12.30 8.84 3.48
C GLY A 143 -12.29 7.31 3.59
N ASN A 144 -13.34 6.67 3.06
CA ASN A 144 -13.48 5.21 3.00
C ASN A 144 -13.20 4.66 1.59
N ASP A 145 -12.62 5.44 0.68
CA ASP A 145 -12.43 5.07 -0.73
C ASP A 145 -11.58 3.80 -0.93
N PRO A 146 -10.52 3.52 -0.14
CA PRO A 146 -9.78 2.27 -0.27
C PRO A 146 -10.62 1.02 0.04
N LEU A 147 -11.55 1.12 1.00
CA LEU A 147 -12.48 0.04 1.34
C LEU A 147 -13.46 -0.21 0.20
N LEU A 148 -14.08 0.87 -0.32
CA LEU A 148 -14.98 0.79 -1.46
C LEU A 148 -14.26 0.26 -2.71
N THR A 149 -13.04 0.74 -2.95
CA THR A 149 -12.19 0.30 -4.05
C THR A 149 -11.89 -1.18 -3.95
N TYR A 150 -11.52 -1.68 -2.77
CA TYR A 150 -11.29 -3.10 -2.55
C TYR A 150 -12.50 -3.95 -2.97
N TYR A 151 -13.70 -3.63 -2.47
CA TYR A 151 -14.89 -4.41 -2.81
C TYR A 151 -15.31 -4.26 -4.28
N LEU A 152 -15.20 -3.05 -4.85
CA LEU A 152 -15.48 -2.85 -6.26
C LEU A 152 -14.54 -3.64 -7.17
N VAL A 153 -13.25 -3.68 -6.85
CA VAL A 153 -12.27 -4.49 -7.60
C VAL A 153 -12.52 -5.98 -7.37
N LYS A 154 -12.84 -6.38 -6.13
CA LYS A 154 -13.22 -7.75 -5.79
C LYS A 154 -14.48 -8.21 -6.53
N GLU A 155 -15.39 -7.31 -6.92
CA GLU A 155 -16.56 -7.67 -7.72
C GLU A 155 -16.26 -7.61 -9.23
N LYS A 156 -15.63 -6.54 -9.71
CA LYS A 156 -15.56 -6.17 -11.13
C LYS A 156 -14.23 -6.42 -11.84
N GLY A 157 -13.19 -6.83 -11.13
CA GLY A 157 -11.85 -7.03 -11.71
C GLY A 157 -11.20 -8.34 -11.28
N GLN A 158 -11.99 -9.32 -10.84
CA GLN A 158 -11.53 -10.59 -10.27
C GLN A 158 -10.59 -11.36 -11.19
N GLU A 159 -10.76 -11.23 -12.51
CA GLU A 159 -10.00 -11.92 -13.53
C GLU A 159 -8.50 -11.58 -13.51
N PHE A 160 -8.11 -10.42 -12.94
CA PHE A 160 -6.71 -10.00 -12.84
C PHE A 160 -6.08 -10.32 -11.48
N PHE A 161 -6.81 -10.93 -10.55
CA PHE A 161 -6.32 -11.23 -9.20
C PHE A 161 -6.44 -12.71 -8.86
N SER A 162 -5.35 -13.27 -8.32
CA SER A 162 -5.29 -14.65 -7.86
C SER A 162 -5.96 -14.84 -6.49
N SER A 163 -5.96 -13.80 -5.65
CA SER A 163 -6.57 -13.85 -4.33
C SER A 163 -6.95 -12.45 -3.81
N PHE A 164 -7.85 -12.42 -2.84
CA PHE A 164 -8.27 -11.21 -2.13
C PHE A 164 -8.18 -11.42 -0.62
N GLY A 165 -7.82 -10.37 0.11
CA GLY A 165 -7.87 -10.38 1.56
C GLY A 165 -8.03 -8.98 2.15
N ALA A 166 -8.57 -8.91 3.36
CA ALA A 166 -8.64 -7.69 4.13
C ALA A 166 -8.18 -7.93 5.57
N ILE A 167 -7.40 -6.99 6.09
CA ILE A 167 -6.82 -6.99 7.43
C ILE A 167 -7.32 -5.75 8.15
N SER A 168 -8.01 -5.92 9.27
CA SER A 168 -8.37 -4.84 10.17
C SER A 168 -7.19 -4.54 11.10
N THR A 169 -6.82 -3.26 11.16
CA THR A 169 -5.86 -2.76 12.16
C THR A 169 -6.53 -1.95 13.26
N ASP A 170 -7.87 -1.99 13.34
CA ASP A 170 -8.68 -1.32 14.36
C ASP A 170 -8.63 -2.10 15.70
N VAL A 171 -7.43 -2.35 16.21
CA VAL A 171 -7.18 -3.13 17.44
C VAL A 171 -6.51 -2.26 18.49
N ASN A 172 -6.51 -2.68 19.75
CA ASN A 172 -5.83 -1.91 20.79
C ASN A 172 -4.32 -1.87 20.53
N LEU A 173 -3.63 -0.93 21.18
CA LEU A 173 -2.18 -0.86 21.10
C LEU A 173 -1.56 -2.19 21.54
N ASN A 174 -0.62 -2.72 20.74
CA ASN A 174 0.07 -4.01 20.93
C ASN A 174 -0.78 -5.27 20.66
N GLU A 175 -2.04 -5.14 20.26
CA GLU A 175 -2.80 -6.27 19.75
C GLU A 175 -2.46 -6.57 18.29
N ALA A 176 -2.52 -7.85 17.92
CA ALA A 176 -2.30 -8.27 16.55
C ALA A 176 -3.47 -7.83 15.65
N PRO A 177 -3.21 -7.40 14.40
CA PRO A 177 -4.26 -7.20 13.40
C PRO A 177 -5.08 -8.47 13.17
N GLU A 178 -6.30 -8.29 12.64
CA GLU A 178 -7.22 -9.40 12.37
C GLU A 178 -7.49 -9.51 10.87
N CYS A 179 -7.56 -10.73 10.34
CA CYS A 179 -8.09 -10.94 9.00
C CYS A 179 -9.62 -10.85 9.06
N ILE A 180 -10.21 -10.02 8.21
CA ILE A 180 -11.67 -9.83 8.15
C ILE A 180 -12.26 -10.40 6.86
N ASP A 181 -11.49 -10.46 5.78
CA ASP A 181 -11.90 -11.08 4.52
C ASP A 181 -10.76 -11.89 3.94
N LEU A 182 -11.07 -13.06 3.36
CA LEU A 182 -10.09 -13.96 2.77
C LEU A 182 -10.73 -14.76 1.63
N LYS A 183 -10.14 -14.68 0.44
CA LYS A 183 -10.49 -15.47 -0.74
C LYS A 183 -9.21 -15.92 -1.45
N GLY A 184 -9.06 -17.23 -1.64
CA GLY A 184 -7.84 -17.80 -2.23
C GLY A 184 -6.64 -17.71 -1.28
N ASP A 185 -5.43 -17.85 -1.83
CA ASP A 185 -4.20 -17.90 -1.04
C ASP A 185 -3.60 -16.51 -0.77
N ASN A 186 -4.38 -15.64 -0.12
CA ASN A 186 -3.96 -14.26 0.13
C ASN A 186 -3.03 -14.15 1.36
N PRO A 187 -2.03 -13.23 1.36
CA PRO A 187 -1.19 -12.97 2.54
C PRO A 187 -1.95 -12.59 3.82
N ALA A 188 -3.20 -12.12 3.70
CA ALA A 188 -4.06 -11.87 4.85
C ALA A 188 -4.28 -13.11 5.75
N LYS A 189 -4.12 -14.33 5.22
CA LYS A 189 -4.24 -15.61 5.94
C LYS A 189 -3.33 -15.73 7.17
N LYS A 190 -2.27 -14.91 7.25
CA LYS A 190 -1.35 -14.83 8.41
C LYS A 190 -2.07 -14.40 9.70
N TYR A 191 -3.11 -13.59 9.58
CA TYR A 191 -3.83 -13.05 10.73
C TYR A 191 -5.05 -13.90 11.05
N LYS A 192 -5.44 -13.95 12.33
CA LYS A 192 -6.62 -14.69 12.78
C LYS A 192 -7.86 -14.17 12.05
N LEU A 193 -8.58 -15.06 11.39
CA LEU A 193 -9.84 -14.72 10.71
C LEU A 193 -10.93 -14.43 11.73
N ASN A 194 -11.55 -13.26 11.63
CA ASN A 194 -12.66 -12.80 12.43
C ASN A 194 -13.81 -12.38 11.50
N GLN A 195 -14.70 -13.34 11.20
CA GLN A 195 -15.85 -13.12 10.30
C GLN A 195 -16.98 -12.32 10.96
N ASP A 196 -17.01 -12.26 12.30
CA ASP A 196 -18.08 -11.61 13.07
C ASP A 196 -18.01 -10.08 12.99
N ARG A 197 -16.92 -9.52 12.47
CA ARG A 197 -16.64 -8.08 12.48
C ARG A 197 -17.41 -7.26 11.44
N PHE A 198 -18.18 -7.92 10.57
CA PHE A 198 -19.08 -7.28 9.61
C PHE A 198 -20.54 -7.20 10.10
N PHE A 199 -20.85 -7.74 11.29
CA PHE A 199 -22.15 -7.66 11.94
C PHE A 199 -22.12 -6.77 13.20
#